data_AF-A0A969YDE0-F1
#
_entry.id   AF-A0A969YDE0-F1
#
_cell.length_a   1.000
_cell.length_b   1.000
_cell.length_c   1.000
_cell.angle_alpha   90.00
_cell.angle_beta   90.00
_cell.angle_gamma   90.00
#
_symmetry.space_group_name_H-M   'P 1'
#
loop_
_entity.id
_entity.type
_entity.pdbx_description
1 polymer ?
#
loop_
_entity_poly.entity_id
_entity_poly.type
_entity_poly.pdbx_seq_one_letter_code
_entity_poly.pdbx_strand_id
1 'polypeptide(L)'
;MMSSFWRLVFCGVLAAGAMRHVCAFSLLGPLPDWQTTEIGYNIPFITAEVGGPMNLGEEYRWNIPLITYGFDESFLNYFGAKGVEEIEKAIKVFNDLPPFSEMDLSKYPLDTRRVNYRASALYLLDLKSWVMGAMLEALGLGPAERYVWTLRSRTVINDIPYYVVMKRNFDPVTFEPTAYVNGTLYTYLVFQTYTNPDVYEAVEFEVDPSLPSVSSVSATMTGGGTIYASGYYVNSMPGLFYTGLTRDDVGGLRYIYRKNNVNMETLATNVVAAQRSLKEGNYLIGADSTSPWAAPPGFVYTNVTGTNAAVLQALRTGIDKLNFTRVDFDSYTGFWVPMTNVYVDYYVTNSAIKKQLVQRALAQPDILFSAADLGLSQDGFPVFFLRTSGWVNQDAINGISGTALDGPGMISPPIELTFSKLGQYLINTPEGGEADGFLDFWWGSYDGTTNAPVVYPSGTSLMTIENLVQSGKVDEGPSPWRNPFDQQGQ
;
A
#
# COMPACT_ATOMS: atom_id res chain seq x y z
N MET A 1 -40.44 0.65 -44.78
CA MET A 1 -40.47 1.46 -43.54
C MET A 1 -40.06 0.64 -42.31
N MET A 2 -39.01 -0.18 -42.43
CA MET A 2 -38.62 -1.19 -41.42
C MET A 2 -37.09 -1.22 -41.20
N SER A 3 -36.41 -0.08 -41.35
CA SER A 3 -34.94 -0.01 -41.28
C SER A 3 -34.39 0.92 -40.20
N SER A 4 -35.15 1.91 -39.69
CA SER A 4 -34.65 2.78 -38.61
C SER A 4 -34.89 2.21 -37.21
N PHE A 5 -36.00 1.48 -37.01
CA PHE A 5 -36.33 0.86 -35.72
C PHE A 5 -35.29 -0.21 -35.34
N TRP A 6 -34.93 -1.09 -36.28
CA TRP A 6 -33.89 -2.09 -36.05
C TRP A 6 -32.50 -1.49 -35.88
N ARG A 7 -32.18 -0.36 -36.53
CA ARG A 7 -30.91 0.35 -36.30
C ARG A 7 -30.85 1.00 -34.91
N LEU A 8 -31.96 1.57 -34.42
CA LEU A 8 -32.05 2.12 -33.07
C LEU A 8 -32.02 1.03 -32.00
N VAL A 9 -32.65 -0.13 -32.23
CA VAL A 9 -32.60 -1.29 -31.34
C VAL A 9 -31.21 -1.92 -31.35
N PHE A 10 -30.54 -2.07 -32.51
CA PHE A 10 -29.17 -2.57 -32.57
C PHE A 10 -28.16 -1.59 -31.96
N CYS A 11 -28.29 -0.28 -32.17
CA CYS A 11 -27.45 0.71 -31.49
C CYS A 11 -27.75 0.78 -29.98
N GLY A 12 -28.99 0.57 -29.55
CA GLY A 12 -29.38 0.49 -28.14
C GLY A 12 -28.87 -0.77 -27.45
N VAL A 13 -28.86 -1.91 -28.14
CA VAL A 13 -28.32 -3.19 -27.63
C VAL A 13 -26.79 -3.22 -27.68
N LEU A 14 -26.16 -2.58 -28.68
CA LEU A 14 -24.69 -2.38 -28.71
C LEU A 14 -24.23 -1.37 -27.66
N ALA A 15 -25.00 -0.31 -27.38
CA ALA A 15 -24.70 0.65 -26.31
C ALA A 15 -24.98 0.07 -24.91
N ALA A 16 -25.99 -0.79 -24.75
CA ALA A 16 -26.25 -1.51 -23.50
C ALA A 16 -25.30 -2.70 -23.27
N GLY A 17 -24.72 -3.26 -24.34
CA GLY A 17 -23.66 -4.26 -24.26
C GLY A 17 -22.25 -3.68 -24.07
N ALA A 18 -22.05 -2.39 -24.31
CA ALA A 18 -20.75 -1.71 -24.23
C ALA A 18 -20.48 -0.96 -22.91
N MET A 19 -21.39 -1.02 -21.93
CA MET A 19 -21.16 -0.46 -20.59
C MET A 19 -21.34 -1.53 -19.51
N ARG A 20 -20.33 -2.39 -19.42
CA ARG A 20 -20.03 -3.12 -18.18
C ARG A 20 -18.53 -3.06 -17.98
N HIS A 21 -18.03 -1.88 -17.62
CA HIS A 21 -16.80 -1.82 -16.85
C HIS A 21 -17.18 -2.37 -15.49
N VAL A 22 -16.97 -3.67 -15.29
CA VAL A 22 -17.17 -4.32 -13.99
C VAL A 22 -15.77 -4.63 -13.49
N CYS A 23 -15.36 -3.86 -12.51
CA CYS A 23 -14.02 -3.85 -11.92
C CYS A 23 -14.21 -3.63 -10.40
N ALA A 24 -13.24 -3.90 -9.52
CA ALA A 24 -13.46 -3.75 -8.08
C ALA A 24 -12.20 -3.47 -7.26
N PHE A 25 -12.39 -2.67 -6.21
CA PHE A 25 -11.41 -2.48 -5.15
C PHE A 25 -12.04 -2.75 -3.76
N SER A 26 -11.19 -3.17 -2.81
CA SER A 26 -11.57 -3.36 -1.42
C SER A 26 -10.90 -2.32 -0.54
N LEU A 27 -11.66 -1.78 0.41
CA LEU A 27 -11.14 -0.87 1.44
C LEU A 27 -10.54 -1.67 2.59
N LEU A 28 -9.50 -1.16 3.22
CA LEU A 28 -8.83 -1.77 4.37
C LEU A 28 -8.87 -0.85 5.58
N GLY A 29 -9.08 -1.44 6.75
CA GLY A 29 -8.98 -0.76 8.04
C GLY A 29 -8.86 -1.75 9.21
N PRO A 30 -8.97 -1.30 10.46
CA PRO A 30 -8.87 -2.16 11.63
C PRO A 30 -9.98 -3.22 11.65
N LEU A 31 -9.67 -4.42 12.13
CA LEU A 31 -10.66 -5.49 12.28
C LEU A 31 -11.72 -5.08 13.33
N PRO A 32 -13.00 -4.96 12.97
CA PRO A 32 -14.08 -4.82 13.94
C PRO A 32 -14.33 -6.14 14.68
N ASP A 33 -15.00 -6.09 15.83
CA ASP A 33 -15.20 -7.24 16.74
C ASP A 33 -15.77 -8.51 16.07
N TRP A 34 -16.52 -8.35 14.99
CA TRP A 34 -17.13 -9.46 14.28
C TRP A 34 -16.20 -10.13 13.26
N GLN A 35 -15.11 -9.49 12.84
CA GLN A 35 -14.11 -10.06 11.93
C GLN A 35 -13.13 -10.93 12.73
N THR A 36 -13.52 -12.18 12.97
CA THR A 36 -12.76 -13.13 13.80
C THR A 36 -12.01 -14.17 12.96
N THR A 37 -11.01 -14.81 13.58
CA THR A 37 -10.25 -15.93 13.00
C THR A 37 -11.12 -17.09 12.56
N GLU A 38 -12.18 -17.43 13.29
CA GLU A 38 -13.10 -18.52 12.94
C GLU A 38 -13.75 -18.35 11.55
N ILE A 39 -13.97 -17.11 11.14
CA ILE A 39 -14.63 -16.78 9.87
C ILE A 39 -13.69 -16.13 8.84
N GLY A 40 -12.38 -16.35 9.00
CA GLY A 40 -11.41 -16.07 7.93
C GLY A 40 -10.69 -14.73 8.00
N TYR A 41 -10.68 -14.06 9.16
CA TYR A 41 -9.94 -12.80 9.37
C TYR A 41 -8.89 -12.94 10.48
N ASN A 42 -7.84 -12.15 10.43
CA ASN A 42 -6.71 -12.27 11.35
C ASN A 42 -6.12 -13.69 11.38
N ILE A 43 -5.85 -14.25 10.20
CA ILE A 43 -5.33 -15.61 10.06
C ILE A 43 -3.81 -15.62 10.35
N PRO A 44 -3.31 -16.47 11.26
CA PRO A 44 -1.92 -16.43 11.73
C PRO A 44 -0.86 -17.12 10.84
N PHE A 45 -1.13 -17.40 9.56
CA PHE A 45 -0.36 -18.39 8.78
C PHE A 45 1.00 -17.94 8.23
N ILE A 46 1.17 -16.71 7.72
CA ILE A 46 2.48 -16.28 7.14
C ILE A 46 2.85 -14.87 7.56
N THR A 47 1.86 -13.98 7.64
CA THR A 47 1.98 -12.64 8.22
C THR A 47 0.63 -12.30 8.84
N ALA A 48 0.60 -11.76 10.07
CA ALA A 48 -0.66 -11.27 10.61
C ALA A 48 -1.26 -10.23 9.65
N GLU A 49 -2.55 -10.35 9.39
CA GLU A 49 -3.28 -9.36 8.62
C GLU A 49 -3.27 -8.04 9.40
N VAL A 50 -2.93 -6.95 8.72
CA VAL A 50 -2.89 -5.63 9.35
C VAL A 50 -4.27 -5.00 9.52
N GLY A 51 -5.28 -5.62 8.93
CA GLY A 51 -6.64 -5.12 8.94
C GLY A 51 -7.58 -6.05 8.19
N GLY A 52 -8.84 -5.63 8.09
CA GLY A 52 -9.85 -6.33 7.31
C GLY A 52 -10.68 -5.38 6.46
N PRO A 53 -11.61 -5.93 5.67
CA PRO A 53 -12.30 -5.18 4.65
C PRO A 53 -13.38 -4.25 5.23
N MET A 54 -13.46 -3.03 4.71
CA MET A 54 -14.43 -2.00 5.15
C MET A 54 -15.58 -1.78 4.17
N ASN A 55 -16.70 -1.19 4.62
CA ASN A 55 -17.70 -0.67 3.71
C ASN A 55 -17.30 0.69 3.15
N LEU A 56 -18.00 1.11 2.09
CA LEU A 56 -17.95 2.48 1.61
C LEU A 56 -18.40 3.45 2.71
N GLY A 57 -17.65 4.54 2.88
CA GLY A 57 -17.85 5.53 3.93
C GLY A 57 -17.13 5.17 5.22
N GLU A 58 -16.59 3.96 5.35
CA GLU A 58 -15.80 3.50 6.49
C GLU A 58 -14.30 3.41 6.16
N GLU A 59 -13.83 4.12 5.13
CA GLU A 59 -12.43 4.07 4.70
C GLU A 59 -11.45 4.69 5.69
N TYR A 60 -10.19 4.23 5.62
CA TYR A 60 -9.06 4.79 6.35
C TYR A 60 -8.06 5.41 5.38
N ARG A 61 -7.62 6.64 5.66
CA ARG A 61 -6.73 7.36 4.74
C ARG A 61 -5.71 8.27 5.42
N TRP A 62 -4.65 8.60 4.69
CA TRP A 62 -3.76 9.70 5.08
C TRP A 62 -4.45 11.04 4.82
N ASN A 63 -4.46 11.91 5.84
CA ASN A 63 -4.90 13.29 5.68
C ASN A 63 -3.71 14.26 5.47
N ILE A 64 -2.53 13.72 5.20
CA ILE A 64 -1.28 14.45 5.00
C ILE A 64 -0.86 14.24 3.54
N PRO A 65 -0.73 15.31 2.72
CA PRO A 65 -0.45 15.17 1.29
C PRO A 65 1.01 14.77 1.00
N LEU A 66 1.90 14.94 1.98
CA LEU A 66 3.32 14.67 1.86
C LEU A 66 3.73 13.64 2.92
N ILE A 67 3.98 12.42 2.47
CA ILE A 67 4.38 11.29 3.29
C ILE A 67 5.88 11.09 3.12
N THR A 68 6.58 10.86 4.23
CA THR A 68 8.03 10.68 4.23
C THR A 68 8.36 9.19 4.32
N TYR A 69 9.37 8.72 3.60
CA TYR A 69 9.84 7.33 3.71
C TYR A 69 11.36 7.27 3.89
N GLY A 70 11.87 6.18 4.45
CA GLY A 70 13.31 6.00 4.63
C GLY A 70 13.72 4.54 4.74
N PHE A 71 15.03 4.28 4.63
CA PHE A 71 15.65 2.97 4.76
C PHE A 71 16.54 2.96 5.99
N ASP A 72 16.32 2.03 6.92
CA ASP A 72 17.20 1.92 8.09
C ASP A 72 18.54 1.25 7.73
N GLU A 73 19.44 1.23 8.70
CA GLU A 73 20.73 0.54 8.57
C GLU A 73 20.58 -0.94 8.16
N SER A 74 19.56 -1.64 8.67
CA SER A 74 19.39 -3.07 8.43
C SER A 74 19.03 -3.35 6.98
N PHE A 75 18.13 -2.56 6.38
CA PHE A 75 17.80 -2.63 4.97
C PHE A 75 19.00 -2.29 4.10
N LEU A 76 19.70 -1.20 4.41
CA LEU A 76 20.85 -0.74 3.63
C LEU A 76 21.97 -1.78 3.63
N ASN A 77 22.24 -2.45 4.76
CA ASN A 77 23.25 -3.49 4.85
C ASN A 77 22.91 -4.77 4.06
N TYR A 78 21.63 -5.16 4.02
CA TYR A 78 21.20 -6.38 3.34
C TYR A 78 20.97 -6.19 1.84
N PHE A 79 20.20 -5.18 1.46
CA PHE A 79 19.79 -4.94 0.08
C PHE A 79 20.71 -3.98 -0.69
N GLY A 80 21.42 -3.11 0.02
CA GLY A 80 22.35 -2.14 -0.58
C GLY A 80 21.68 -1.14 -1.53
N ALA A 81 22.52 -0.45 -2.30
CA ALA A 81 22.08 0.57 -3.26
C ALA A 81 21.10 0.01 -4.31
N LYS A 82 21.26 -1.25 -4.71
CA LYS A 82 20.33 -1.89 -5.65
C LYS A 82 18.95 -2.10 -5.06
N GLY A 83 18.81 -2.50 -3.80
CA GLY A 83 17.48 -2.56 -3.18
C GLY A 83 16.79 -1.21 -3.12
N VAL A 84 17.56 -0.19 -2.72
CA VAL A 84 17.08 1.20 -2.69
C VAL A 84 16.57 1.63 -4.07
N GLU A 85 17.35 1.45 -5.13
CA GLU A 85 16.94 1.77 -6.51
C GLU A 85 15.60 1.13 -6.90
N GLU A 86 15.34 -0.11 -6.48
CA GLU A 86 14.09 -0.81 -6.82
C GLU A 86 12.89 -0.32 -6.01
N ILE A 87 13.08 0.01 -4.72
CA ILE A 87 12.02 0.62 -3.91
C ILE A 87 11.71 2.04 -4.41
N GLU A 88 12.72 2.81 -4.84
CA GLU A 88 12.51 4.11 -5.48
C GLU A 88 11.66 4.00 -6.76
N LYS A 89 11.84 2.94 -7.57
CA LYS A 89 10.97 2.69 -8.72
C LYS A 89 9.52 2.40 -8.30
N ALA A 90 9.30 1.68 -7.20
CA ALA A 90 7.95 1.44 -6.67
C ALA A 90 7.31 2.76 -6.19
N ILE A 91 8.03 3.55 -5.39
CA ILE A 91 7.55 4.86 -4.91
C ILE A 91 7.25 5.81 -6.07
N LYS A 92 8.10 5.80 -7.12
CA LYS A 92 7.88 6.60 -8.33
C LYS A 92 6.54 6.32 -8.98
N VAL A 93 6.07 5.06 -9.01
CA VAL A 93 4.75 4.71 -9.56
C VAL A 93 3.63 5.48 -8.86
N PHE A 94 3.70 5.66 -7.54
CA PHE A 94 2.72 6.44 -6.78
C PHE A 94 2.91 7.95 -6.94
N ASN A 95 4.16 8.43 -6.97
CA ASN A 95 4.47 9.85 -7.19
C ASN A 95 4.04 10.35 -8.57
N ASP A 96 4.08 9.49 -9.60
CA ASP A 96 3.69 9.83 -10.96
C ASP A 96 2.16 9.88 -11.17
N LEU A 97 1.36 9.43 -10.20
CA LEU A 97 -0.10 9.51 -10.28
C LEU A 97 -0.57 10.98 -10.39
N PRO A 98 -1.50 11.33 -11.28
CA PRO A 98 -2.07 12.68 -11.31
C PRO A 98 -2.93 12.94 -10.06
N PRO A 99 -3.46 14.16 -9.86
CA PRO A 99 -4.47 14.38 -8.85
C PRO A 99 -5.62 13.36 -8.97
N PHE A 100 -6.03 12.76 -7.86
CA PHE A 100 -7.00 11.67 -7.79
C PHE A 100 -8.34 12.04 -8.44
N SER A 101 -8.80 13.29 -8.26
CA SER A 101 -10.04 13.77 -8.89
C SER A 101 -9.96 13.82 -10.42
N GLU A 102 -8.76 13.99 -10.99
CA GLU A 102 -8.49 14.11 -12.43
C GLU A 102 -8.15 12.77 -13.10
N MET A 103 -8.06 11.68 -12.32
CA MET A 103 -7.71 10.36 -12.85
C MET A 103 -8.77 9.83 -13.81
N ASP A 104 -8.32 9.53 -15.03
CA ASP A 104 -9.06 8.78 -16.03
C ASP A 104 -8.70 7.30 -15.92
N LEU A 105 -9.59 6.52 -15.30
CA LEU A 105 -9.41 5.08 -15.08
C LEU A 105 -9.24 4.28 -16.38
N SER A 106 -9.71 4.80 -17.52
CA SER A 106 -9.58 4.11 -18.81
C SER A 106 -8.14 4.03 -19.30
N LYS A 107 -7.26 4.92 -18.81
CA LYS A 107 -5.83 4.96 -19.16
C LYS A 107 -4.98 3.93 -18.41
N TYR A 108 -5.57 3.26 -17.42
CA TYR A 108 -4.88 2.24 -16.65
C TYR A 108 -5.22 0.85 -17.20
N PRO A 109 -4.20 0.00 -17.38
CA PRO A 109 -4.37 -1.37 -17.85
C PRO A 109 -5.09 -2.22 -16.79
N LEU A 110 -5.78 -3.26 -17.25
CA LEU A 110 -6.40 -4.26 -16.40
C LEU A 110 -5.38 -5.29 -15.89
N ASP A 111 -4.28 -5.48 -16.62
CA ASP A 111 -3.20 -6.39 -16.25
C ASP A 111 -1.85 -5.73 -16.47
N THR A 112 -1.02 -5.72 -15.42
CA THR A 112 0.36 -5.23 -15.45
C THR A 112 1.37 -6.32 -15.11
N ARG A 113 0.91 -7.57 -14.99
CA ARG A 113 1.75 -8.71 -14.64
C ARG A 113 2.61 -9.16 -15.81
N ARG A 114 3.83 -9.54 -15.47
CA ARG A 114 4.82 -10.14 -16.38
C ARG A 114 5.60 -11.20 -15.61
N VAL A 115 6.17 -12.14 -16.35
CA VAL A 115 6.96 -13.22 -15.77
C VAL A 115 8.37 -13.19 -16.37
N ASN A 116 9.37 -13.16 -15.49
CA ASN A 116 10.76 -13.39 -15.83
C ASN A 116 11.11 -14.85 -15.50
N TYR A 117 11.21 -15.69 -16.52
CA TYR A 117 11.46 -17.13 -16.34
C TYR A 117 12.81 -17.45 -15.70
N ARG A 118 13.81 -16.56 -15.86
CA ARG A 118 15.11 -16.74 -15.21
C ARG A 118 15.01 -16.48 -13.71
N ALA A 119 14.28 -15.44 -13.30
CA ALA A 119 14.01 -15.17 -11.90
C ALA A 119 13.10 -16.26 -11.28
N SER A 120 12.15 -16.79 -12.06
CA SER A 120 11.30 -17.90 -11.65
C SER A 120 12.11 -19.17 -11.35
N ALA A 121 13.05 -19.53 -12.24
CA ALA A 121 13.97 -20.65 -12.03
C ALA A 121 14.91 -20.47 -10.82
N LEU A 122 15.07 -19.22 -10.35
CA LEU A 122 15.87 -18.87 -9.17
C LEU A 122 15.03 -18.67 -7.91
N TYR A 123 13.71 -18.91 -7.94
CA TYR A 123 12.80 -18.74 -6.80
C TYR A 123 12.73 -17.30 -6.23
N LEU A 124 12.95 -16.28 -7.08
CA LEU A 124 13.03 -14.88 -6.64
C LEU A 124 11.67 -14.17 -6.58
N LEU A 125 11.38 -13.53 -5.45
CA LEU A 125 10.29 -12.55 -5.31
C LEU A 125 10.77 -11.14 -5.69
N ASP A 126 9.99 -10.43 -6.51
CA ASP A 126 10.34 -9.08 -6.96
C ASP A 126 10.11 -8.03 -5.88
N LEU A 127 11.19 -7.37 -5.46
CA LEU A 127 11.17 -6.36 -4.40
C LEU A 127 10.25 -5.17 -4.72
N LYS A 128 10.29 -4.67 -5.97
CA LYS A 128 9.49 -3.53 -6.42
C LYS A 128 7.99 -3.85 -6.34
N SER A 129 7.59 -4.99 -6.89
CA SER A 129 6.20 -5.46 -6.89
C SER A 129 5.66 -5.66 -5.48
N TRP A 130 6.49 -6.22 -4.58
CA TRP A 130 6.12 -6.42 -3.20
C TRP A 130 5.82 -5.10 -2.49
N VAL A 131 6.68 -4.10 -2.68
CA VAL A 131 6.47 -2.75 -2.14
C VAL A 131 5.22 -2.11 -2.73
N MET A 132 4.95 -2.26 -4.03
CA MET A 132 3.74 -1.70 -4.62
C MET A 132 2.47 -2.26 -3.97
N GLY A 133 2.41 -3.56 -3.69
CA GLY A 133 1.30 -4.15 -2.94
C GLY A 133 1.19 -3.61 -1.51
N ALA A 134 2.31 -3.61 -0.77
CA ALA A 134 2.34 -3.13 0.61
C ALA A 134 1.96 -1.64 0.73
N MET A 135 2.34 -0.83 -0.25
CA MET A 135 1.97 0.58 -0.33
C MET A 135 0.46 0.77 -0.56
N LEU A 136 -0.21 -0.10 -1.31
CA LEU A 136 -1.67 -0.03 -1.47
C LEU A 136 -2.39 -0.29 -0.14
N GLU A 137 -1.92 -1.27 0.64
CA GLU A 137 -2.42 -1.49 2.00
C GLU A 137 -2.13 -0.31 2.93
N ALA A 138 -0.90 0.21 2.90
CA ALA A 138 -0.51 1.40 3.66
C ALA A 138 -1.29 2.67 3.25
N LEU A 139 -1.99 2.64 2.11
CA LEU A 139 -2.85 3.71 1.62
C LEU A 139 -4.35 3.44 1.82
N GLY A 140 -4.73 2.32 2.43
CA GLY A 140 -6.10 1.99 2.81
C GLY A 140 -6.82 1.03 1.86
N LEU A 141 -6.11 0.33 0.98
CA LEU A 141 -6.69 -0.67 0.07
C LEU A 141 -6.33 -2.10 0.47
N GLY A 142 -7.32 -2.98 0.46
CA GLY A 142 -7.14 -4.40 0.72
C GLY A 142 -6.90 -5.19 -0.58
N PRO A 143 -6.47 -6.45 -0.46
CA PRO A 143 -6.44 -7.39 -1.59
C PRO A 143 -7.86 -7.58 -2.14
N ALA A 144 -8.11 -7.09 -3.36
CA ALA A 144 -9.46 -7.05 -3.91
C ALA A 144 -10.00 -8.46 -4.17
N GLU A 145 -9.14 -9.38 -4.59
CA GLU A 145 -9.46 -10.77 -4.93
C GLU A 145 -9.87 -11.60 -3.72
N ARG A 146 -9.30 -11.32 -2.54
CA ARG A 146 -9.62 -11.99 -1.27
C ARG A 146 -10.87 -11.45 -0.59
N TYR A 147 -11.27 -10.23 -0.95
CA TYR A 147 -12.41 -9.56 -0.33
C TYR A 147 -13.55 -9.35 -1.32
N VAL A 148 -13.52 -10.06 -2.46
CA VAL A 148 -14.67 -10.23 -3.33
C VAL A 148 -15.82 -10.83 -2.52
N TRP A 149 -15.55 -11.91 -1.78
CA TRP A 149 -16.51 -12.63 -0.97
C TRP A 149 -15.95 -12.91 0.42
N THR A 150 -16.67 -12.53 1.46
CA THR A 150 -16.22 -12.74 2.84
C THR A 150 -17.32 -13.30 3.70
N LEU A 151 -16.95 -13.98 4.79
CA LEU A 151 -17.91 -14.47 5.76
C LEU A 151 -18.27 -13.35 6.74
N ARG A 152 -19.56 -13.17 6.99
CA ARG A 152 -20.08 -12.21 7.99
C ARG A 152 -20.31 -12.87 9.34
N SER A 153 -20.72 -14.14 9.33
CA SER A 153 -20.96 -14.93 10.52
C SER A 153 -20.94 -16.41 10.21
N ARG A 154 -20.73 -17.19 11.28
CA ARG A 154 -20.93 -18.63 11.34
C ARG A 154 -21.92 -18.93 12.45
N THR A 155 -22.84 -19.86 12.22
CA THR A 155 -23.70 -20.41 13.27
C THR A 155 -23.81 -21.91 13.09
N VAL A 156 -23.86 -22.67 14.19
CA VAL A 156 -23.96 -24.13 14.14
C VAL A 156 -25.35 -24.54 14.59
N ILE A 157 -26.09 -25.24 13.73
CA ILE A 157 -27.44 -25.76 14.02
C ILE A 157 -27.42 -27.26 13.76
N ASN A 158 -27.69 -28.06 14.80
CA ASN A 158 -27.64 -29.53 14.74
C ASN A 158 -26.31 -30.05 14.14
N ASP A 159 -25.19 -29.53 14.65
CA ASP A 159 -23.82 -29.86 14.22
C ASP A 159 -23.49 -29.54 12.74
N ILE A 160 -24.35 -28.76 12.06
CA ILE A 160 -24.10 -28.28 10.70
C ILE A 160 -23.76 -26.78 10.77
N PRO A 161 -22.58 -26.35 10.29
CA PRO A 161 -22.24 -24.95 10.24
C PRO A 161 -22.94 -24.27 9.05
N TYR A 162 -23.57 -23.13 9.32
CA TYR A 162 -24.18 -22.22 8.35
C TYR A 162 -23.39 -20.93 8.35
N TYR A 163 -23.20 -20.37 7.15
CA TYR A 163 -22.39 -19.20 6.93
C TYR A 163 -23.20 -18.12 6.23
N VAL A 164 -23.07 -16.88 6.70
CA VAL A 164 -23.55 -15.71 5.96
C VAL A 164 -22.37 -15.19 5.13
N VAL A 165 -22.54 -15.16 3.81
CA VAL A 165 -21.53 -14.67 2.87
C VAL A 165 -21.95 -13.31 2.35
N MET A 166 -21.01 -12.38 2.24
CA MET A 166 -21.23 -11.03 1.73
C MET A 166 -20.10 -10.59 0.81
N LYS A 167 -20.28 -9.46 0.11
CA LYS A 167 -19.23 -8.84 -0.70
C LYS A 167 -18.59 -7.67 0.04
N ARG A 168 -17.29 -7.49 -0.17
CA ARG A 168 -16.54 -6.33 0.33
C ARG A 168 -15.65 -5.71 -0.74
N ASN A 169 -16.16 -5.71 -1.96
CA ASN A 169 -15.48 -5.23 -3.15
C ASN A 169 -16.43 -4.35 -3.96
N PHE A 170 -15.96 -3.19 -4.40
CA PHE A 170 -16.81 -2.12 -4.94
C PHE A 170 -16.31 -1.65 -6.30
N ASP A 171 -17.25 -1.38 -7.20
CA ASP A 171 -16.89 -0.82 -8.51
C ASP A 171 -16.27 0.58 -8.38
N PRO A 172 -15.10 0.86 -8.99
CA PRO A 172 -14.40 2.14 -8.83
C PRO A 172 -15.12 3.34 -9.47
N VAL A 173 -16.20 3.11 -10.22
CA VAL A 173 -17.00 4.15 -10.87
C VAL A 173 -18.38 4.27 -10.23
N THR A 174 -19.11 3.16 -10.06
CA THR A 174 -20.48 3.17 -9.54
C THR A 174 -20.57 3.01 -8.03
N PHE A 175 -19.51 2.48 -7.41
CA PHE A 175 -19.46 2.08 -6.01
C PHE A 175 -20.47 0.99 -5.63
N GLU A 176 -21.03 0.29 -6.62
CA GLU A 176 -21.89 -0.87 -6.36
C GLU A 176 -21.04 -2.09 -5.99
N PRO A 177 -21.48 -2.94 -5.03
CA PRO A 177 -20.80 -4.18 -4.74
C PRO A 177 -20.71 -5.08 -5.95
N THR A 178 -19.51 -5.56 -6.27
CA THR A 178 -19.29 -6.35 -7.48
C THR A 178 -18.30 -7.49 -7.27
N ALA A 179 -18.38 -8.49 -8.16
CA ALA A 179 -17.57 -9.69 -8.10
C ALA A 179 -16.47 -9.73 -9.18
N TYR A 180 -16.25 -8.62 -9.88
CA TYR A 180 -15.26 -8.55 -10.95
C TYR A 180 -14.06 -7.75 -10.49
N VAL A 181 -12.85 -8.32 -10.58
CA VAL A 181 -11.59 -7.62 -10.34
C VAL A 181 -10.85 -7.54 -11.67
N ASN A 182 -10.54 -6.33 -12.10
CA ASN A 182 -9.91 -5.99 -13.38
C ASN A 182 -10.58 -6.65 -14.60
N GLY A 183 -11.88 -6.96 -14.51
CA GLY A 183 -12.65 -7.64 -15.56
C GLY A 183 -12.73 -9.16 -15.42
N THR A 184 -11.98 -9.78 -14.50
CA THR A 184 -12.10 -11.20 -14.14
C THR A 184 -13.28 -11.40 -13.18
N LEU A 185 -14.21 -12.31 -13.50
CA LEU A 185 -15.32 -12.65 -12.61
C LEU A 185 -14.90 -13.72 -11.58
N TYR A 186 -15.12 -13.42 -10.31
CA TYR A 186 -14.89 -14.33 -9.18
C TYR A 186 -16.19 -14.85 -8.57
N THR A 187 -16.17 -16.09 -8.12
CA THR A 187 -17.17 -16.72 -7.24
C THR A 187 -16.46 -17.36 -6.05
N TYR A 188 -17.19 -17.99 -5.13
CA TYR A 188 -16.60 -18.56 -3.91
C TYR A 188 -17.07 -20.01 -3.64
N LEU A 189 -16.26 -20.73 -2.87
CA LEU A 189 -16.65 -21.91 -2.10
C LEU A 189 -16.37 -21.65 -0.63
N VAL A 190 -17.26 -22.11 0.26
CA VAL A 190 -16.98 -22.08 1.70
C VAL A 190 -16.31 -23.38 2.09
N PHE A 191 -15.09 -23.32 2.61
CA PHE A 191 -14.40 -24.50 3.11
C PHE A 191 -13.54 -24.18 4.32
N GLN A 192 -13.22 -25.24 5.06
CA GLN A 192 -12.32 -25.17 6.20
C GLN A 192 -10.89 -25.01 5.68
N THR A 193 -10.31 -23.83 5.85
CA THR A 193 -8.91 -23.58 5.48
C THR A 193 -7.94 -24.07 6.54
N TYR A 194 -8.35 -24.07 7.82
CA TYR A 194 -7.54 -24.57 8.92
C TYR A 194 -8.37 -25.38 9.92
N THR A 195 -7.77 -26.45 10.45
CA THR A 195 -8.39 -27.32 11.46
C THR A 195 -8.07 -26.87 12.88
N ASN A 196 -6.97 -26.14 13.09
CA ASN A 196 -6.59 -25.60 14.40
C ASN A 196 -5.81 -24.27 14.26
N PRO A 197 -6.41 -23.11 14.60
CA PRO A 197 -7.82 -22.96 14.97
C PRO A 197 -8.76 -23.41 13.84
N ASP A 198 -10.00 -23.73 14.18
CA ASP A 198 -11.04 -24.08 13.19
C ASP A 198 -11.44 -22.82 12.41
N VAL A 199 -10.95 -22.68 11.19
CA VAL A 199 -11.12 -21.49 10.34
C VAL A 199 -11.84 -21.87 9.07
N TYR A 200 -12.86 -21.09 8.74
CA TYR A 200 -13.55 -21.16 7.46
C TYR A 200 -13.43 -19.85 6.70
N GLU A 201 -13.35 -19.95 5.39
CA GLU A 201 -13.27 -18.80 4.49
C GLU A 201 -14.26 -18.97 3.33
N ALA A 202 -14.72 -17.85 2.77
CA ALA A 202 -15.35 -17.82 1.46
C ALA A 202 -14.25 -17.68 0.42
N VAL A 203 -13.62 -18.79 0.05
CA VAL A 203 -12.46 -18.76 -0.81
C VAL A 203 -12.84 -18.53 -2.26
N GLU A 204 -12.21 -17.51 -2.84
CA GLU A 204 -12.53 -17.08 -4.18
C GLU A 204 -11.74 -17.78 -5.26
N PHE A 205 -12.43 -18.00 -6.38
CA PHE A 205 -11.87 -18.53 -7.60
C PHE A 205 -12.57 -17.95 -8.82
N GLU A 206 -11.89 -17.99 -9.95
CA GLU A 206 -12.36 -17.45 -11.20
C GLU A 206 -13.45 -18.34 -11.81
N VAL A 207 -14.53 -17.72 -12.30
CA VAL A 207 -15.63 -18.47 -12.92
C VAL A 207 -15.19 -19.11 -14.24
N ASP A 208 -14.31 -18.45 -14.99
CA ASP A 208 -13.73 -18.98 -16.23
C ASP A 208 -12.20 -19.10 -16.10
N PRO A 209 -11.70 -20.29 -15.72
CA PRO A 209 -10.27 -20.51 -15.55
C PRO A 209 -9.50 -20.70 -16.86
N SER A 210 -10.19 -20.69 -18.00
CA SER A 210 -9.56 -20.82 -19.32
C SER A 210 -9.05 -19.49 -19.87
N LEU A 211 -9.49 -18.38 -19.28
CA LEU A 211 -9.00 -17.05 -19.59
C LEU A 211 -7.77 -16.74 -18.74
N PRO A 212 -6.82 -15.93 -19.24
CA PRO A 212 -5.75 -15.42 -18.40
C PRO A 212 -6.38 -14.68 -17.23
N SER A 213 -6.10 -15.13 -16.01
CA SER A 213 -6.40 -14.35 -14.82
C SER A 213 -5.83 -12.95 -14.99
N VAL A 214 -6.57 -11.92 -14.60
CA VAL A 214 -6.01 -10.58 -14.42
C VAL A 214 -6.26 -10.18 -12.98
N SER A 215 -5.20 -9.75 -12.30
CA SER A 215 -5.18 -9.50 -10.87
C SER A 215 -4.65 -8.11 -10.59
N SER A 216 -5.21 -7.46 -9.56
CA SER A 216 -4.75 -6.18 -9.06
C SER A 216 -3.36 -6.31 -8.42
N VAL A 217 -2.68 -5.17 -8.27
CA VAL A 217 -1.43 -5.15 -7.51
C VAL A 217 -1.69 -5.37 -6.02
N SER A 218 -2.85 -4.92 -5.50
CA SER A 218 -3.22 -5.14 -4.09
C SER A 218 -3.30 -6.63 -3.72
N ALA A 219 -3.56 -7.51 -4.68
CA ALA A 219 -3.53 -8.96 -4.52
C ALA A 219 -2.18 -9.51 -4.04
N THR A 220 -1.07 -8.78 -4.24
CA THR A 220 0.27 -9.18 -3.79
C THR A 220 0.31 -9.38 -2.28
N MET A 221 -0.55 -8.67 -1.52
CA MET A 221 -0.64 -8.74 -0.06
C MET A 221 -1.67 -9.75 0.44
N THR A 222 -2.18 -10.63 -0.42
CA THR A 222 -3.12 -11.70 -0.05
C THR A 222 -2.44 -12.69 0.90
N GLY A 223 -2.76 -12.59 2.20
CA GLY A 223 -2.34 -13.53 3.24
C GLY A 223 -3.31 -14.69 3.39
N GLY A 224 -3.22 -15.72 2.54
CA GLY A 224 -4.15 -16.85 2.58
C GLY A 224 -5.53 -16.52 1.99
N GLY A 225 -6.40 -17.53 1.89
CA GLY A 225 -7.82 -17.33 1.57
C GLY A 225 -8.25 -17.35 0.10
N THR A 226 -7.35 -17.22 -0.89
CA THR A 226 -7.72 -17.30 -2.33
C THR A 226 -7.09 -18.52 -3.00
N ILE A 227 -7.93 -19.45 -3.49
CA ILE A 227 -7.50 -20.61 -4.28
C ILE A 227 -8.04 -20.43 -5.69
N TYR A 228 -7.17 -20.07 -6.63
CA TYR A 228 -7.50 -20.06 -8.05
C TYR A 228 -7.91 -21.46 -8.52
N ALA A 229 -8.74 -21.55 -9.55
CA ALA A 229 -9.15 -22.83 -10.14
C ALA A 229 -7.97 -23.68 -10.66
N SER A 230 -6.80 -23.06 -10.89
CA SER A 230 -5.52 -23.73 -11.20
C SER A 230 -4.70 -24.15 -9.97
N GLY A 231 -5.19 -23.90 -8.75
CA GLY A 231 -4.46 -24.10 -7.49
C GLY A 231 -3.59 -22.89 -7.08
N TYR A 232 -3.45 -22.73 -5.76
CA TYR A 232 -2.48 -21.97 -4.95
C TYR A 232 -1.64 -20.86 -5.65
N TYR A 233 -1.85 -19.60 -5.24
CA TYR A 233 -0.98 -18.40 -5.37
C TYR A 233 -0.40 -18.09 -6.76
N VAL A 234 -1.16 -17.45 -7.66
CA VAL A 234 -0.62 -16.86 -8.90
C VAL A 234 -0.23 -15.38 -8.79
N ASN A 235 -0.52 -14.70 -7.68
CA ASN A 235 -0.30 -13.25 -7.56
C ASN A 235 1.04 -12.86 -6.93
N SER A 236 1.76 -13.82 -6.38
CA SER A 236 3.03 -13.65 -5.67
C SER A 236 3.96 -14.85 -5.91
N MET A 237 4.13 -15.23 -7.19
CA MET A 237 4.98 -16.36 -7.61
C MET A 237 6.42 -15.91 -7.86
N PRO A 238 7.41 -16.82 -7.74
CA PRO A 238 8.75 -16.55 -8.23
C PRO A 238 8.79 -16.13 -9.70
N GLY A 239 9.51 -15.03 -9.97
CA GLY A 239 9.66 -14.45 -11.29
C GLY A 239 8.48 -13.59 -11.75
N LEU A 240 7.37 -13.53 -11.01
CA LEU A 240 6.26 -12.62 -11.31
C LEU A 240 6.61 -11.20 -10.86
N PHE A 241 6.31 -10.21 -11.71
CA PHE A 241 6.44 -8.81 -11.35
C PHE A 241 5.35 -7.94 -12.01
N TYR A 242 5.09 -6.77 -11.41
CA TYR A 242 4.15 -5.77 -11.89
C TYR A 242 4.90 -4.57 -12.52
N THR A 243 4.46 -4.16 -13.71
CA THR A 243 5.05 -3.00 -14.39
C THR A 243 4.52 -1.67 -13.87
N GLY A 244 3.31 -1.65 -13.28
CA GLY A 244 2.62 -0.49 -12.74
C GLY A 244 1.31 -0.87 -12.06
N LEU A 245 0.53 0.11 -11.59
CA LEU A 245 -0.78 -0.14 -10.98
C LEU A 245 -1.84 -0.53 -12.01
N THR A 246 -2.80 -1.36 -11.60
CA THR A 246 -3.96 -1.70 -12.43
C THR A 246 -5.06 -0.65 -12.28
N ARG A 247 -6.07 -0.73 -13.14
CA ARG A 247 -7.25 0.13 -13.10
C ARG A 247 -7.92 0.14 -11.73
N ASP A 248 -8.04 -1.02 -11.10
CA ASP A 248 -8.74 -1.15 -9.82
C ASP A 248 -7.97 -0.62 -8.63
N ASP A 249 -6.65 -0.83 -8.61
CA ASP A 249 -5.77 -0.21 -7.61
C ASP A 249 -5.94 1.32 -7.64
N VAL A 250 -5.89 1.91 -8.84
CA VAL A 250 -6.04 3.36 -9.02
C VAL A 250 -7.47 3.81 -8.76
N GLY A 251 -8.46 2.99 -9.11
CA GLY A 251 -9.87 3.22 -8.81
C GLY A 251 -10.14 3.33 -7.32
N GLY A 252 -9.56 2.44 -6.52
CA GLY A 252 -9.65 2.49 -5.05
C GLY A 252 -8.96 3.72 -4.48
N LEU A 253 -7.74 4.05 -4.93
CA LEU A 253 -7.05 5.26 -4.48
C LEU A 253 -7.83 6.53 -4.86
N ARG A 254 -8.40 6.57 -6.06
CA ARG A 254 -9.30 7.63 -6.50
C ARG A 254 -10.52 7.72 -5.59
N TYR A 255 -11.11 6.59 -5.19
CA TYR A 255 -12.24 6.60 -4.27
C TYR A 255 -11.84 7.29 -2.95
N ILE A 256 -10.76 6.84 -2.32
CA ILE A 256 -10.33 7.30 -1.00
C ILE A 256 -9.94 8.78 -1.00
N TYR A 257 -9.11 9.18 -1.98
CA TYR A 257 -8.38 10.44 -1.94
C TYR A 257 -8.94 11.56 -2.85
N ARG A 258 -10.00 11.31 -3.63
CA ARG A 258 -10.65 12.38 -4.42
C ARG A 258 -11.10 13.54 -3.52
N LYS A 259 -11.03 14.75 -4.06
CA LYS A 259 -11.37 15.99 -3.35
C LYS A 259 -12.79 16.03 -2.79
N ASN A 260 -13.73 15.41 -3.48
CA ASN A 260 -15.13 15.36 -3.05
C ASN A 260 -15.43 14.30 -1.99
N ASN A 261 -14.44 13.48 -1.58
CA ASN A 261 -14.60 12.56 -0.47
C ASN A 261 -14.31 13.29 0.85
N VAL A 262 -15.35 13.58 1.64
CA VAL A 262 -15.25 14.46 2.83
C VAL A 262 -15.55 13.66 4.10
N ASN A 263 -14.56 13.57 4.99
CA ASN A 263 -14.66 12.85 6.27
C ASN A 263 -14.36 13.79 7.44
N MET A 264 -14.95 13.55 8.61
CA MET A 264 -14.54 14.24 9.83
C MET A 264 -13.21 13.67 10.27
N GLU A 265 -12.21 14.54 10.34
CA GLU A 265 -10.83 14.14 10.59
C GLU A 265 -10.15 15.05 11.61
N THR A 266 -9.10 14.54 12.22
CA THR A 266 -8.26 15.26 13.18
C THR A 266 -6.83 15.35 12.64
N LEU A 267 -6.20 16.52 12.68
CA LEU A 267 -4.77 16.60 12.33
C LEU A 267 -3.96 15.75 13.30
N ALA A 268 -2.86 15.16 12.83
CA ALA A 268 -1.95 14.40 13.68
C ALA A 268 -1.47 15.28 14.87
N THR A 269 -1.18 14.65 16.00
CA THR A 269 -0.91 15.35 17.27
C THR A 269 0.33 16.25 17.25
N ASN A 270 1.27 15.99 16.35
CA ASN A 270 2.46 16.79 16.12
C ASN A 270 2.29 17.88 15.03
N VAL A 271 1.06 18.10 14.55
CA VAL A 271 0.73 19.15 13.59
C VAL A 271 0.35 20.43 14.33
N VAL A 272 0.99 21.53 13.95
CA VAL A 272 0.70 22.88 14.48
C VAL A 272 0.48 23.86 13.33
N ALA A 273 -0.07 25.04 13.62
CA ALA A 273 -0.17 26.10 12.63
C ALA A 273 1.23 26.50 12.14
N ALA A 274 1.41 26.56 10.83
CA ALA A 274 2.69 26.97 10.25
C ALA A 274 2.91 28.48 10.45
N GLN A 275 4.18 28.86 10.57
CA GLN A 275 4.53 30.27 10.55
C GLN A 275 4.14 30.91 9.20
N ARG A 276 3.53 32.10 9.23
CA ARG A 276 3.00 32.79 8.03
C ARG A 276 4.03 33.05 6.91
N SER A 277 5.32 33.04 7.23
CA SER A 277 6.40 33.22 6.25
C SER A 277 6.77 31.95 5.50
N LEU A 278 6.37 30.77 6.00
CA LEU A 278 6.67 29.49 5.37
C LEU A 278 5.77 29.27 4.15
N LYS A 279 6.27 28.46 3.22
CA LYS A 279 5.51 27.96 2.08
C LYS A 279 5.36 26.45 2.20
N GLU A 280 4.51 25.86 1.38
CA GLU A 280 4.45 24.40 1.28
C GLU A 280 5.82 23.83 0.88
N GLY A 281 6.25 22.77 1.55
CA GLY A 281 7.54 22.14 1.31
C GLY A 281 8.09 21.36 2.51
N ASN A 282 9.20 20.67 2.27
CA ASN A 282 10.00 20.02 3.31
C ASN A 282 11.19 20.90 3.68
N TYR A 283 11.38 21.09 4.97
CA TYR A 283 12.40 21.93 5.57
C TYR A 283 13.32 21.07 6.45
N LEU A 284 14.63 21.11 6.22
CA LEU A 284 15.63 20.38 7.01
C LEU A 284 15.99 21.19 8.26
N ILE A 285 15.81 20.61 9.44
CA ILE A 285 16.01 21.36 10.69
C ILE A 285 17.51 21.68 10.87
N GLY A 286 17.85 22.97 10.75
CA GLY A 286 19.20 23.50 10.99
C GLY A 286 20.02 23.84 9.74
N ALA A 287 19.51 23.59 8.53
CA ALA A 287 20.18 23.95 7.26
C ALA A 287 19.47 25.09 6.51
N ASP A 288 18.14 25.20 6.65
CA ASP A 288 17.30 26.19 5.96
C ASP A 288 16.87 27.36 6.85
N SER A 289 17.38 27.41 8.07
CA SER A 289 17.09 28.49 8.98
C SER A 289 17.76 29.78 8.49
N THR A 290 16.98 30.70 7.93
CA THR A 290 17.46 32.03 7.53
C THR A 290 17.82 32.93 8.73
N SER A 291 17.78 32.40 9.95
CA SER A 291 18.02 33.16 11.17
C SER A 291 19.49 32.99 11.61
N PRO A 292 20.26 34.07 11.78
CA PRO A 292 21.57 34.05 12.43
C PRO A 292 21.53 33.56 13.89
N TRP A 293 20.32 33.41 14.45
CA TRP A 293 20.04 32.93 15.81
C TRP A 293 19.26 31.61 15.80
N ALA A 294 19.22 30.92 14.66
CA ALA A 294 18.58 29.62 14.57
C ALA A 294 19.26 28.61 15.50
N ALA A 295 18.47 27.65 15.97
CA ALA A 295 19.01 26.59 16.77
C ALA A 295 19.96 25.74 15.91
N PRO A 296 21.08 25.23 16.45
CA PRO A 296 22.01 24.37 15.71
C PRO A 296 21.30 23.14 15.11
N PRO A 297 21.90 22.51 14.09
CA PRO A 297 21.41 21.23 13.57
C PRO A 297 21.16 20.24 14.71
N GLY A 298 19.95 19.66 14.77
CA GLY A 298 19.54 18.72 15.83
C GLY A 298 18.69 19.30 16.98
N PHE A 299 18.28 20.57 16.93
CA PHE A 299 17.34 21.13 17.90
C PHE A 299 15.88 21.05 17.42
N VAL A 300 15.03 20.31 18.12
CA VAL A 300 13.58 20.29 17.87
C VAL A 300 12.98 21.61 18.36
N TYR A 301 12.37 22.40 17.47
CA TYR A 301 11.51 23.48 17.90
C TYR A 301 10.24 22.89 18.54
N THR A 302 10.28 22.64 19.85
CA THR A 302 9.12 22.17 20.62
C THR A 302 8.05 23.26 20.79
N ASN A 303 8.37 24.51 20.45
CA ASN A 303 7.46 25.66 20.51
C ASN A 303 7.54 26.51 19.23
N VAL A 304 7.05 25.99 18.10
CA VAL A 304 6.65 26.88 16.99
C VAL A 304 5.20 27.25 17.18
N THR A 305 4.97 28.21 18.09
CA THR A 305 3.63 28.76 18.31
C THR A 305 3.32 29.72 17.18
N GLY A 306 2.63 29.25 16.14
CA GLY A 306 1.87 30.15 15.27
C GLY A 306 0.94 31.01 16.14
N THR A 307 0.82 32.30 15.84
CA THR A 307 -0.04 33.23 16.61
C THR A 307 -1.53 32.86 16.56
N ASN A 308 -1.92 31.94 15.67
CA ASN A 308 -3.26 31.37 15.57
C ASN A 308 -3.20 29.86 15.82
N ALA A 309 -4.17 29.33 16.57
CA ALA A 309 -4.34 27.88 16.72
C ALA A 309 -4.82 27.26 15.41
N ALA A 310 -4.24 26.11 15.03
CA ALA A 310 -4.73 25.32 13.90
C ALA A 310 -6.10 24.71 14.23
N VAL A 311 -6.98 24.60 13.24
CA VAL A 311 -8.21 23.84 13.38
C VAL A 311 -7.85 22.37 13.31
N LEU A 312 -7.80 21.71 14.47
CA LEU A 312 -7.37 20.32 14.57
C LEU A 312 -8.43 19.36 14.04
N GLN A 313 -9.67 19.51 14.48
CA GLN A 313 -10.78 18.62 14.14
C GLN A 313 -11.78 19.33 13.21
N ALA A 314 -11.98 18.82 12.00
CA ALA A 314 -12.93 19.38 11.03
C ALA A 314 -13.29 18.36 9.94
N LEU A 315 -14.36 18.65 9.18
CA LEU A 315 -14.64 17.96 7.92
C LEU A 315 -13.56 18.32 6.91
N ARG A 316 -12.87 17.32 6.37
CA ARG A 316 -11.75 17.48 5.44
C ARG A 316 -12.01 16.78 4.12
N THR A 317 -11.71 17.48 3.04
CA THR A 317 -11.70 16.92 1.69
C THR A 317 -10.57 15.91 1.55
N GLY A 318 -10.71 14.94 0.65
CA GLY A 318 -9.57 14.14 0.22
C GLY A 318 -8.43 15.04 -0.25
N ILE A 319 -7.20 14.67 0.10
CA ILE A 319 -5.98 15.45 -0.16
C ILE A 319 -5.68 15.61 -1.66
N ASP A 320 -6.36 14.85 -2.53
CA ASP A 320 -6.33 14.94 -4.00
C ASP A 320 -4.99 14.63 -4.65
N LYS A 321 -3.86 14.73 -3.94
CA LYS A 321 -2.55 14.27 -4.40
C LYS A 321 -1.70 13.85 -3.21
N LEU A 322 -1.09 12.67 -3.34
CA LEU A 322 -0.08 12.17 -2.44
C LEU A 322 1.30 12.30 -3.09
N ASN A 323 2.26 12.75 -2.30
CA ASN A 323 3.68 12.79 -2.63
C ASN A 323 4.46 12.06 -1.55
N PHE A 324 5.39 11.23 -1.98
CA PHE A 324 6.32 10.48 -1.15
C PHE A 324 7.71 11.09 -1.32
N THR A 325 8.33 11.46 -0.21
CA THR A 325 9.68 12.02 -0.22
C THR A 325 10.59 11.26 0.72
N ARG A 326 11.77 10.90 0.21
CA ARG A 326 12.77 10.19 0.99
C ARG A 326 13.37 11.05 2.09
N VAL A 327 13.65 10.40 3.22
CA VAL A 327 14.48 10.89 4.32
C VAL A 327 15.69 9.98 4.44
N ASP A 328 16.87 10.56 4.53
CA ASP A 328 18.10 9.80 4.70
C ASP A 328 18.37 9.49 6.17
N PHE A 329 18.86 8.27 6.39
CA PHE A 329 19.39 7.80 7.66
C PHE A 329 20.87 8.19 7.75
N ASP A 330 21.28 8.85 8.84
CA ASP A 330 22.69 9.15 9.11
C ASP A 330 23.28 8.04 10.00
N SER A 331 24.07 7.16 9.38
CA SER A 331 24.67 6.02 10.07
C SER A 331 25.76 6.40 11.07
N TYR A 332 26.37 7.59 10.91
CA TYR A 332 27.42 8.06 11.80
C TYR A 332 26.85 8.51 13.15
N THR A 333 25.67 9.14 13.12
CA THR A 333 24.99 9.63 14.33
C THR A 333 23.94 8.66 14.86
N GLY A 334 23.48 7.72 14.04
CA GLY A 334 22.41 6.77 14.38
C GLY A 334 21.02 7.41 14.44
N PHE A 335 20.86 8.60 13.85
CA PHE A 335 19.62 9.36 13.85
C PHE A 335 19.14 9.63 12.41
N TRP A 336 17.83 9.81 12.26
CA TRP A 336 17.25 10.34 11.02
C TRP A 336 17.52 11.83 10.92
N VAL A 337 17.72 12.32 9.69
CA VAL A 337 17.74 13.76 9.45
C VAL A 337 16.36 14.34 9.78
N PRO A 338 16.23 15.18 10.82
CA PRO A 338 14.94 15.68 11.23
C PRO A 338 14.40 16.70 10.22
N MET A 339 13.10 16.65 9.95
CA MET A 339 12.47 17.52 8.97
C MET A 339 11.16 18.12 9.44
N THR A 340 10.83 19.30 8.90
CA THR A 340 9.55 19.96 9.06
C THR A 340 8.81 19.96 7.74
N ASN A 341 7.68 19.28 7.71
CA ASN A 341 6.79 19.22 6.56
C ASN A 341 5.73 20.30 6.70
N VAL A 342 5.66 21.21 5.74
CA VAL A 342 4.68 22.30 5.69
C VAL A 342 3.73 22.04 4.52
N TYR A 343 2.43 22.05 4.79
CA TYR A 343 1.39 21.79 3.79
C TYR A 343 0.12 22.59 4.04
N VAL A 344 -0.69 22.74 3.00
CA VAL A 344 -2.02 23.34 3.12
C VAL A 344 -3.05 22.27 3.43
N ASP A 345 -3.77 22.48 4.54
CA ASP A 345 -4.92 21.70 4.95
C ASP A 345 -6.22 22.41 4.52
N TYR A 346 -7.15 21.63 3.96
CA TYR A 346 -8.45 22.08 3.49
C TYR A 346 -9.55 21.52 4.40
N TYR A 347 -10.27 22.43 5.06
CA TYR A 347 -11.32 22.06 6.00
C TYR A 347 -12.61 22.83 5.74
N VAL A 348 -13.74 22.23 6.05
CA VAL A 348 -15.06 22.82 5.87
C VAL A 348 -15.50 23.47 7.19
N THR A 349 -15.89 24.75 7.11
CA THR A 349 -16.55 25.46 8.21
C THR A 349 -17.53 26.49 7.64
N ASN A 350 -18.67 26.68 8.28
CA ASN A 350 -19.75 27.56 7.80
C ASN A 350 -20.12 27.30 6.33
N SER A 351 -20.21 26.02 5.96
CA SER A 351 -20.58 25.56 4.60
C SER A 351 -19.64 26.03 3.49
N ALA A 352 -18.40 26.40 3.83
CA ALA A 352 -17.38 26.81 2.88
C ALA A 352 -16.05 26.10 3.17
N ILE A 353 -15.32 25.74 2.10
CA ILE A 353 -13.96 25.24 2.21
C ILE A 353 -13.04 26.40 2.59
N LYS A 354 -12.31 26.23 3.69
CA LYS A 354 -11.24 27.11 4.15
C LYS A 354 -9.91 26.38 4.03
N LYS A 355 -8.84 27.17 3.98
CA LYS A 355 -7.47 26.66 3.94
C LYS A 355 -6.70 27.18 5.15
N GLN A 356 -5.88 26.33 5.73
CA GLN A 356 -4.89 26.70 6.73
C GLN A 356 -3.53 26.13 6.35
N LEU A 357 -2.47 26.86 6.65
CA LEU A 357 -1.10 26.38 6.48
C LEU A 357 -0.68 25.74 7.79
N VAL A 358 -0.28 24.47 7.74
CA VAL A 358 0.12 23.69 8.91
C VAL A 358 1.51 23.11 8.70
N GLN A 359 2.17 22.80 9.81
CA GLN A 359 3.49 22.21 9.80
C GLN A 359 3.57 21.03 10.77
N ARG A 360 4.41 20.06 10.44
CA ARG A 360 4.64 18.85 11.23
C ARG A 360 6.13 18.56 11.33
N ALA A 361 6.65 18.49 12.55
CA ALA A 361 8.03 18.06 12.80
C ALA A 361 8.10 16.53 12.86
N LEU A 362 9.06 15.97 12.14
CA LEU A 362 9.31 14.54 11.99
C LEU A 362 10.73 14.23 12.44
N ALA A 363 10.84 13.32 13.43
CA ALA A 363 12.12 12.79 13.92
C ALA A 363 12.46 11.42 13.29
N GLN A 364 11.54 10.86 12.51
CA GLN A 364 11.67 9.61 11.76
C GLN A 364 10.69 9.65 10.57
N PRO A 365 10.90 8.85 9.51
CA PRO A 365 9.99 8.80 8.37
C PRO A 365 8.60 8.25 8.76
N ASP A 366 7.59 8.59 7.97
CA ASP A 366 6.23 8.05 8.10
C ASP A 366 6.16 6.57 7.69
N ILE A 367 6.95 6.18 6.69
CA ILE A 367 7.09 4.80 6.20
C ILE A 367 8.56 4.37 6.32
N LEU A 368 8.82 3.30 7.05
CA LEU A 368 10.16 2.77 7.24
C LEU A 368 10.33 1.44 6.49
N PHE A 369 11.37 1.34 5.68
CA PHE A 369 11.81 0.09 5.08
C PHE A 369 12.96 -0.48 5.91
N SER A 370 12.80 -1.70 6.43
CA SER A 370 13.76 -2.36 7.30
C SER A 370 14.00 -3.82 6.89
N ALA A 371 15.04 -4.46 7.42
CA ALA A 371 15.32 -5.87 7.20
C ALA A 371 15.68 -6.60 8.49
N ALA A 372 14.99 -7.71 8.79
CA ALA A 372 15.19 -8.46 10.02
C ALA A 372 15.08 -9.97 9.80
N ASP A 373 15.53 -10.73 10.79
CA ASP A 373 15.13 -12.13 10.89
C ASP A 373 13.74 -12.13 11.50
N LEU A 374 12.75 -12.51 10.70
CA LEU A 374 11.33 -12.44 11.08
C LEU A 374 10.86 -13.70 11.79
N GLY A 375 11.74 -14.69 11.97
CA GLY A 375 11.41 -15.97 12.56
C GLY A 375 10.55 -16.84 11.65
N LEU A 376 9.77 -17.72 12.28
CA LEU A 376 8.95 -18.71 11.62
C LEU A 376 7.47 -18.45 11.88
N SER A 377 6.63 -18.82 10.94
CA SER A 377 5.18 -18.88 11.12
C SER A 377 4.78 -20.01 12.07
N GLN A 378 3.48 -20.09 12.39
CA GLN A 378 2.94 -21.15 13.25
C GLN A 378 3.23 -22.57 12.72
N ASP A 379 3.32 -22.73 11.41
CA ASP A 379 3.62 -24.01 10.74
C ASP A 379 5.12 -24.24 10.51
N GLY A 380 5.97 -23.35 11.03
CA GLY A 380 7.42 -23.49 10.98
C GLY A 380 8.07 -23.03 9.68
N PHE A 381 7.33 -22.34 8.80
CA PHE A 381 7.90 -21.75 7.58
C PHE A 381 8.49 -20.37 7.85
N PRO A 382 9.63 -20.01 7.24
CA PRO A 382 10.18 -18.66 7.38
C PRO A 382 9.19 -17.56 6.99
N VAL A 383 9.06 -16.56 7.85
CA VAL A 383 8.32 -15.35 7.52
C VAL A 383 9.19 -14.50 6.60
N PHE A 384 8.71 -14.22 5.39
CA PHE A 384 9.50 -13.48 4.39
C PHE A 384 9.29 -11.96 4.48
N PHE A 385 8.14 -11.48 4.97
CA PHE A 385 7.81 -10.05 5.05
C PHE A 385 6.92 -9.77 6.27
N LEU A 386 7.07 -8.63 6.93
CA LEU A 386 6.13 -8.14 7.94
C LEU A 386 5.81 -6.68 7.66
N ARG A 387 4.63 -6.25 8.10
CA ARG A 387 4.25 -4.85 8.05
C ARG A 387 3.46 -4.45 9.29
N THR A 388 3.54 -3.17 9.65
CA THR A 388 2.68 -2.58 10.68
C THR A 388 1.62 -1.69 10.04
N SER A 389 0.60 -1.34 10.82
CA SER A 389 -0.44 -0.38 10.43
C SER A 389 -0.83 0.46 11.63
N GLY A 390 -1.05 1.76 11.41
CA GLY A 390 -1.63 2.65 12.41
C GLY A 390 -3.03 3.07 11.98
N TRP A 391 -4.05 2.70 12.76
CA TRP A 391 -5.44 3.07 12.48
C TRP A 391 -5.99 3.94 13.61
N VAL A 392 -6.56 5.09 13.25
CA VAL A 392 -7.32 5.94 14.18
C VAL A 392 -8.75 5.99 13.71
N ASN A 393 -9.63 5.19 14.33
CA ASN A 393 -11.06 5.23 14.06
C ASN A 393 -11.63 6.57 14.55
N GLN A 394 -12.38 7.26 13.67
CA GLN A 394 -13.04 8.52 14.01
C GLN A 394 -14.56 8.43 13.95
N ASP A 395 -15.14 7.22 13.95
CA ASP A 395 -16.59 7.02 14.02
C ASP A 395 -17.20 7.75 15.22
N ALA A 396 -16.59 7.71 16.41
CA ALA A 396 -17.11 8.43 17.58
C ALA A 396 -17.26 9.95 17.38
N ILE A 397 -16.59 10.52 16.38
CA ILE A 397 -16.62 11.94 16.03
C ILE A 397 -17.43 12.18 14.74
N ASN A 398 -17.45 11.21 13.81
CA ASN A 398 -18.26 11.22 12.58
C ASN A 398 -19.75 10.89 12.84
N GLY A 399 -20.01 9.98 13.76
CA GLY A 399 -21.31 9.43 14.13
C GLY A 399 -22.08 10.35 15.07
N ILE A 400 -22.85 11.28 14.51
CA ILE A 400 -23.86 12.04 15.27
C ILE A 400 -25.07 11.13 15.62
N SER A 401 -25.23 10.00 14.92
CA SER A 401 -26.18 8.94 15.26
C SER A 401 -25.52 7.90 16.16
N GLY A 402 -26.22 7.41 17.19
CA GLY A 402 -25.74 6.36 18.10
C GLY A 402 -25.57 4.96 17.49
N THR A 403 -25.32 4.88 16.18
CA THR A 403 -24.97 3.67 15.45
C THR A 403 -23.45 3.67 15.28
N ALA A 404 -22.77 2.69 15.88
CA ALA A 404 -21.34 2.51 15.70
C ALA A 404 -21.05 2.03 14.27
N LEU A 405 -20.12 2.70 13.60
CA LEU A 405 -19.55 2.30 12.31
C LEU A 405 -18.09 1.87 12.51
N ASP A 406 -17.59 1.10 11.54
CA ASP A 406 -16.21 0.61 11.55
C ASP A 406 -15.21 1.67 11.01
N GLY A 407 -15.70 2.88 10.70
CA GLY A 407 -14.95 4.02 10.17
C GLY A 407 -15.90 5.21 9.88
N PRO A 408 -15.47 6.25 9.13
CA PRO A 408 -14.17 6.40 8.52
C PRO A 408 -13.09 6.76 9.55
N GLY A 409 -11.83 6.61 9.16
CA GLY A 409 -10.69 6.86 10.03
C GLY A 409 -9.46 7.38 9.30
N MET A 410 -8.37 7.50 10.06
CA MET A 410 -7.08 7.95 9.55
C MET A 410 -6.01 6.89 9.68
N ILE A 411 -5.09 6.92 8.73
CA ILE A 411 -3.84 6.16 8.82
C ILE A 411 -2.83 6.99 9.58
N SER A 412 -2.21 6.39 10.60
CA SER A 412 -1.22 7.04 11.46
C SER A 412 0.18 6.45 11.22
N PRO A 413 1.21 7.30 11.07
CA PRO A 413 2.61 6.86 11.09
C PRO A 413 3.04 6.44 12.52
N PRO A 414 4.18 5.73 12.66
CA PRO A 414 4.97 5.14 11.57
C PRO A 414 4.35 3.82 11.05
N ILE A 415 4.46 3.59 9.75
CA ILE A 415 4.28 2.27 9.13
C ILE A 415 5.67 1.70 8.87
N GLU A 416 5.89 0.45 9.26
CA GLU A 416 7.14 -0.26 9.02
C GLU A 416 6.88 -1.43 8.07
N LEU A 417 7.73 -1.56 7.05
CA LEU A 417 7.74 -2.62 6.05
C LEU A 417 9.07 -3.36 6.19
N THR A 418 9.03 -4.51 6.85
CA THR A 418 10.22 -5.28 7.23
C THR A 418 10.38 -6.50 6.32
N PHE A 419 11.48 -6.56 5.60
CA PHE A 419 11.81 -7.70 4.73
C PHE A 419 12.66 -8.72 5.49
N SER A 420 12.47 -10.00 5.19
CA SER A 420 13.31 -11.04 5.75
C SER A 420 14.74 -10.95 5.22
N LYS A 421 15.70 -11.02 6.14
CA LYS A 421 17.14 -11.08 5.85
C LYS A 421 17.71 -12.49 5.92
N LEU A 422 16.86 -13.52 5.89
CA LEU A 422 17.26 -14.91 6.02
C LEU A 422 18.21 -15.39 4.90
N GLY A 423 18.11 -14.80 3.71
CA GLY A 423 18.86 -15.25 2.54
C GLY A 423 18.26 -16.51 1.91
N GLN A 424 19.07 -17.21 1.13
CA GLN A 424 18.69 -18.50 0.56
C GLN A 424 18.64 -19.57 1.65
N TYR A 425 17.56 -20.36 1.67
CA TYR A 425 17.41 -21.49 2.57
C TYR A 425 16.85 -22.71 1.83
N LEU A 426 17.08 -23.89 2.40
CA LEU A 426 16.57 -25.16 1.91
C LEU A 426 15.61 -25.73 2.94
N ILE A 427 14.46 -26.20 2.48
CA ILE A 427 13.55 -27.00 3.29
C ILE A 427 13.85 -28.47 3.02
N ASN A 428 13.98 -29.24 4.09
CA ASN A 428 14.42 -30.64 4.02
C ASN A 428 13.48 -31.57 4.79
N THR A 429 13.51 -32.85 4.45
CA THR A 429 12.86 -33.91 5.22
C THR A 429 13.87 -34.58 6.15
N PRO A 430 13.43 -35.30 7.19
CA PRO A 430 14.32 -36.13 7.98
C PRO A 430 15.19 -37.04 7.10
N GLU A 431 16.47 -37.19 7.46
CA GLU A 431 17.47 -38.00 6.74
C GLU A 431 17.86 -37.52 5.33
N GLY A 432 17.32 -36.37 4.87
CA GLY A 432 17.72 -35.74 3.61
C GLY A 432 19.01 -34.92 3.72
N GLY A 433 19.76 -34.85 2.63
CA GLY A 433 20.96 -34.00 2.47
C GLY A 433 20.67 -32.70 1.71
N GLU A 434 21.70 -31.89 1.48
CA GLU A 434 21.58 -30.63 0.70
C GLU A 434 20.99 -30.85 -0.70
N ALA A 435 21.35 -31.97 -1.35
CA ALA A 435 20.85 -32.32 -2.68
C ALA A 435 19.36 -32.68 -2.72
N ASP A 436 18.78 -33.05 -1.56
CA ASP A 436 17.38 -33.41 -1.41
C ASP A 436 16.51 -32.23 -0.95
N GLY A 437 17.16 -31.14 -0.50
CA GLY A 437 16.50 -29.94 -0.05
C GLY A 437 15.86 -29.18 -1.21
N PHE A 438 14.67 -28.64 -0.98
CA PHE A 438 14.01 -27.76 -1.94
C PHE A 438 14.20 -26.30 -1.55
N LEU A 439 14.41 -25.46 -2.56
CA LEU A 439 14.49 -24.02 -2.40
C LEU A 439 13.10 -23.42 -2.24
N ASP A 440 13.04 -22.36 -1.45
CA ASP A 440 11.86 -21.54 -1.26
C ASP A 440 12.21 -20.07 -1.51
N PHE A 441 11.25 -19.17 -1.28
CA PHE A 441 11.34 -17.80 -1.71
C PHE A 441 12.45 -17.00 -1.05
N TRP A 442 13.06 -16.13 -1.86
CA TRP A 442 14.00 -15.11 -1.40
C TRP A 442 13.96 -13.91 -2.33
N TRP A 443 14.60 -12.82 -1.93
CA TRP A 443 14.44 -11.53 -2.59
C TRP A 443 15.31 -11.40 -3.83
N GLY A 444 14.72 -10.85 -4.89
CA GLY A 444 15.43 -10.40 -6.08
C GLY A 444 14.80 -9.17 -6.69
N SER A 445 15.44 -8.67 -7.75
CA SER A 445 14.87 -7.64 -8.60
C SER A 445 15.20 -7.91 -10.06
N TYR A 446 14.20 -7.70 -10.90
CA TYR A 446 14.22 -8.08 -12.31
C TYR A 446 13.14 -7.33 -13.07
N ASP A 447 13.26 -7.37 -14.39
CA ASP A 447 12.30 -6.75 -15.30
C ASP A 447 11.99 -7.67 -16.49
N GLY A 448 11.31 -7.13 -17.49
CA GLY A 448 10.94 -7.86 -18.71
C GLY A 448 12.07 -7.99 -19.73
N THR A 449 13.31 -7.56 -19.39
CA THR A 449 14.46 -7.65 -20.29
C THR A 449 15.20 -8.98 -20.14
N THR A 450 16.24 -9.18 -20.95
CA THR A 450 17.13 -10.35 -20.87
C THR A 450 18.26 -10.18 -19.87
N ASN A 451 18.29 -9.07 -19.12
CA ASN A 451 19.32 -8.83 -18.10
C ASN A 451 19.25 -9.89 -17.00
N ALA A 452 20.39 -10.16 -16.37
CA ALA A 452 20.42 -11.06 -15.22
C ALA A 452 19.65 -10.43 -14.05
N PRO A 453 18.78 -11.18 -13.35
CA PRO A 453 18.19 -10.73 -12.09
C PRO A 453 19.27 -10.36 -11.07
N VAL A 454 19.01 -9.34 -10.27
CA VAL A 454 19.77 -9.08 -9.06
C VAL A 454 19.18 -9.94 -7.95
N VAL A 455 20.06 -10.54 -7.14
CA VAL A 455 19.71 -11.45 -6.05
C VAL A 455 20.25 -10.86 -4.76
N TYR A 456 19.43 -10.85 -3.70
CA TYR A 456 19.82 -10.30 -2.40
C TYR A 456 20.16 -11.41 -1.40
N PRO A 457 21.15 -11.18 -0.50
CA PRO A 457 21.79 -9.90 -0.20
C PRO A 457 22.82 -9.42 -1.22
N SER A 458 22.89 -8.10 -1.42
CA SER A 458 23.89 -7.43 -2.25
C SER A 458 24.83 -6.65 -1.32
N GLY A 459 25.58 -7.37 -0.47
CA GLY A 459 26.31 -6.92 0.72
C GLY A 459 27.42 -5.86 0.52
N THR A 460 27.07 -4.70 -0.03
CA THR A 460 27.96 -3.54 -0.12
C THR A 460 27.92 -2.81 1.22
N SER A 461 29.06 -2.64 1.88
CA SER A 461 29.08 -1.98 3.20
C SER A 461 28.52 -0.56 3.14
N LEU A 462 27.75 -0.16 4.16
CA LEU A 462 27.11 1.15 4.29
C LEU A 462 28.08 2.33 4.07
N MET A 463 29.28 2.23 4.66
CA MET A 463 30.35 3.22 4.47
C MET A 463 30.87 3.30 3.03
N THR A 464 30.76 2.23 2.23
CA THR A 464 31.10 2.27 0.79
C THR A 464 29.99 2.98 0.01
N ILE A 465 28.73 2.77 0.37
CA ILE A 465 27.58 3.45 -0.25
C ILE A 465 27.64 4.96 0.06
N GLU A 466 27.86 5.34 1.31
CA GLU A 466 28.00 6.74 1.73
C GLU A 466 29.19 7.44 1.06
N ASN A 467 30.36 6.78 0.98
CA ASN A 467 31.53 7.33 0.28
C ASN A 467 31.30 7.47 -1.23
N LEU A 468 30.53 6.59 -1.87
CA LEU A 468 30.15 6.72 -3.29
C LEU A 468 29.23 7.92 -3.51
N VAL A 469 28.29 8.15 -2.60
CA VAL A 469 27.37 9.30 -2.63
C VAL A 469 28.10 10.61 -2.36
N GLN A 470 29.02 10.64 -1.39
CA GLN A 470 29.78 11.85 -1.03
C GLN A 470 30.94 12.17 -1.99
N SER A 471 31.50 11.17 -2.70
CA SER A 471 32.66 11.39 -3.60
C SER A 471 32.30 11.77 -5.03
N GLY A 472 31.01 11.72 -5.42
CA GLY A 472 30.54 12.19 -6.74
C GLY A 472 31.11 11.45 -7.95
N LYS A 473 31.65 10.24 -7.78
CA LYS A 473 32.27 9.45 -8.86
C LYS A 473 31.36 8.32 -9.32
N VAL A 474 30.34 8.67 -10.10
CA VAL A 474 29.69 7.76 -11.03
C VAL A 474 29.71 8.44 -12.40
N ASP A 475 30.19 7.71 -13.41
CA ASP A 475 30.28 8.16 -14.80
C ASP A 475 28.94 8.70 -15.33
N GLU A 476 29.08 9.64 -16.27
CA GLU A 476 28.12 10.61 -16.81
C GLU A 476 26.75 10.06 -17.25
N GLY A 477 25.86 9.82 -16.29
CA GLY A 477 24.40 9.84 -16.46
C GLY A 477 23.78 10.94 -15.60
N PRO A 478 22.57 11.46 -15.92
CA PRO A 478 21.91 12.42 -15.05
C PRO A 478 21.73 11.79 -13.66
N SER A 479 22.45 12.32 -12.68
CA SER A 479 22.41 11.85 -11.28
C SER A 479 20.95 11.76 -10.80
N PRO A 480 20.50 10.58 -10.33
CA PRO A 480 19.16 10.43 -9.77
C PRO A 480 19.00 11.14 -8.42
N TRP A 481 20.07 11.75 -7.90
CA TRP A 481 20.13 12.45 -6.62
C TRP A 481 20.19 13.98 -6.76
N ARG A 482 19.95 14.52 -7.97
CA ARG A 482 19.79 15.98 -8.13
C ARG A 482 18.44 16.40 -7.55
N ASN A 483 18.46 17.38 -6.64
CA ASN A 483 17.26 18.03 -6.12
C ASN A 483 16.37 18.46 -7.31
N PRO A 484 15.04 18.14 -7.32
CA PRO A 484 14.12 18.61 -8.35
C PRO A 484 14.09 20.13 -8.54
N PHE A 485 14.68 20.90 -7.61
CA PHE A 485 14.71 22.36 -7.61
C PHE A 485 16.06 23.00 -7.98
N ASP A 486 17.08 22.26 -8.39
CA ASP A 486 18.38 22.82 -8.83
C ASP A 486 18.36 23.43 -10.26
N GLN A 487 17.20 23.93 -10.72
CA GLN A 487 17.12 24.80 -11.90
C GLN A 487 16.97 26.27 -11.51
N GLN A 488 17.92 26.82 -10.76
CA GLN A 488 18.17 28.26 -10.77
C GLN A 488 19.67 28.55 -10.67
N GLY A 489 20.24 29.08 -11.76
CA GLY A 489 21.49 29.83 -11.72
C GLY A 489 22.69 29.20 -12.42
N GLN A 490 22.68 29.19 -13.76
CA GLN A 490 23.67 29.93 -14.56
C GLN A 490 22.98 30.53 -15.78
#